data_AF-A0A378LB52-F1
#
_entry.id   AF-A0A378LB52-F1
#
_cell.length_a   1.000
_cell.length_b   1.000
_cell.length_c   1.000
_cell.angle_alpha   90.00
_cell.angle_beta   90.00
_cell.angle_gamma   90.00
#
_symmetry.space_group_name_H-M   'P 1'
#
loop_
_entity.id
_entity.type
_entity.pdbx_description
1 polymer ?
#
loop_
_entity_poly.entity_id
_entity_poly.type
_entity_poly.pdbx_seq_one_letter_code
_entity_poly.pdbx_strand_id
1 'polypeptide(L)'
;MASSRLEVQKIILSDKLTALINTPHVRFDEINAALDEELRTVSGGRALDQLTDFIHLVSFIKAKHFSNPIRALQLFADKETPPETRKALIKAIGMAPERDDRIYDIVCLLAQNDKLVRYFDMTHLTPLRFAMREREDSYVEEHSAWYLAFDLFGLCKKLPHELIPLVAKLLSATYPSTEDLQALELFFNYLDKFKLLQNEIIAAMLPQLKNKKSIENLQSLLIYLQQNDLLKPQILEYTLPLLHQLDALKIFFSVYSEELRSAKSCQETLEKLPPYCQLSLLEESSFDDVVTTNTPLHLAVIQRNLFSLNQALHLANAKFLLATSYDNTALVLACKLADKQSAQLILSRMRELGCDVNQADHHGMTALHWARFYHFDDLATELIAAGAKEELKATNGKNSIYFSKHQFILADFKIEGGSEIIEDNFKLHNCALTDIAFHAEKIALNLKLTNSDEVMDLYQSDERAQIRTSNRFYLFFKTFRPRLVDWLEKQREMDYQVSHQATPS
;
A
#
# COMPACT_ATOMS: atom_id res chain seq x y z
N MET A 1 -18.77 -45.90 -47.77
CA MET A 1 -17.49 -45.15 -47.66
C MET A 1 -17.51 -43.92 -48.59
N ALA A 2 -18.44 -42.99 -48.40
CA ALA A 2 -18.54 -41.77 -49.20
C ALA A 2 -19.36 -40.68 -48.47
N SER A 3 -19.09 -40.45 -47.18
CA SER A 3 -19.65 -39.32 -46.44
C SER A 3 -18.51 -38.61 -45.70
N SER A 4 -18.09 -37.51 -46.33
CA SER A 4 -17.54 -36.31 -45.71
C SER A 4 -16.40 -36.49 -44.70
N ARG A 5 -15.18 -36.56 -45.25
CA ARG A 5 -13.98 -35.94 -44.65
C ARG A 5 -14.09 -34.38 -44.57
N LEU A 6 -15.29 -33.85 -44.38
CA LEU A 6 -15.63 -32.42 -44.55
C LEU A 6 -16.21 -31.78 -43.28
N GLU A 7 -16.36 -32.49 -42.16
CA GLU A 7 -17.10 -31.96 -41.00
C GLU A 7 -16.32 -31.83 -39.69
N VAL A 8 -14.99 -31.82 -39.75
CA VAL A 8 -14.19 -31.29 -38.62
C VAL A 8 -13.05 -30.42 -39.14
N GLN A 9 -13.35 -29.47 -40.02
CA GLN A 9 -12.53 -28.27 -40.10
C GLN A 9 -13.00 -27.34 -38.98
N LYS A 10 -12.11 -27.10 -38.01
CA LYS A 10 -12.24 -25.97 -37.09
C LYS A 10 -12.66 -24.74 -37.91
N ILE A 11 -13.70 -24.07 -37.45
CA ILE A 11 -14.25 -22.84 -38.04
C ILE A 11 -13.14 -21.77 -38.01
N ILE A 12 -12.48 -21.58 -39.14
CA ILE A 12 -11.32 -20.70 -39.35
C ILE A 12 -11.55 -20.06 -40.73
N LEU A 13 -11.34 -18.75 -40.86
CA LEU A 13 -11.19 -18.05 -42.15
C LEU A 13 -10.30 -18.88 -43.09
N SER A 14 -10.53 -18.86 -44.41
CA SER A 14 -9.74 -19.77 -45.27
C SER A 14 -8.24 -19.53 -45.09
N ASP A 15 -7.45 -20.60 -45.17
CA ASP A 15 -5.99 -20.48 -45.07
C ASP A 15 -5.43 -19.55 -46.17
N LYS A 16 -6.14 -19.38 -47.30
CA LYS A 16 -5.80 -18.42 -48.36
C LYS A 16 -5.98 -16.98 -47.89
N LEU A 17 -7.12 -16.65 -47.27
CA LEU A 17 -7.42 -15.31 -46.79
C LEU A 17 -6.50 -14.93 -45.62
N THR A 18 -6.22 -15.90 -44.75
CA THR A 18 -5.24 -15.76 -43.65
C THR A 18 -3.83 -15.51 -44.19
N ALA A 19 -3.39 -16.26 -45.21
CA ALA A 19 -2.09 -16.06 -45.85
C ALA A 19 -2.00 -14.69 -46.53
N LEU A 20 -3.08 -14.24 -47.17
CA LEU A 20 -3.16 -12.90 -47.80
C LEU A 20 -2.96 -11.80 -46.76
N ILE A 21 -3.68 -11.84 -45.63
CA ILE A 21 -3.57 -10.84 -44.55
C ILE A 21 -2.17 -10.79 -43.93
N ASN A 22 -1.47 -11.94 -43.88
CA ASN A 22 -0.11 -12.03 -43.38
C ASN A 22 0.95 -11.60 -44.39
N THR A 23 0.55 -11.27 -45.63
CA THR A 23 1.46 -10.80 -46.67
C THR A 23 1.84 -9.33 -46.41
N PRO A 24 3.13 -8.97 -46.41
CA PRO A 24 3.55 -7.59 -46.25
C PRO A 24 2.94 -6.69 -47.34
N HIS A 25 2.47 -5.51 -46.96
CA HIS A 25 1.91 -4.49 -47.87
C HIS A 25 0.63 -4.88 -48.63
N VAL A 26 -0.12 -5.87 -48.14
CA VAL A 26 -1.37 -6.27 -48.80
C VAL A 26 -2.36 -5.10 -48.87
N ARG A 27 -3.00 -4.95 -50.03
CA ARG A 27 -3.96 -3.87 -50.25
C ARG A 27 -5.36 -4.29 -49.84
N PHE A 28 -6.09 -3.30 -49.37
CA PHE A 28 -7.48 -3.43 -48.99
C PHE A 28 -8.44 -3.84 -50.13
N ASP A 29 -8.05 -3.58 -51.38
CA ASP A 29 -8.81 -4.00 -52.55
C ASP A 29 -8.63 -5.50 -52.83
N GLU A 30 -7.42 -6.04 -52.56
CA GLU A 30 -7.12 -7.46 -52.66
C GLU A 30 -7.86 -8.26 -51.58
N ILE A 31 -7.92 -7.71 -50.35
CA ILE A 31 -8.71 -8.30 -49.26
C ILE A 31 -10.20 -8.32 -49.64
N ASN A 32 -10.75 -7.22 -50.18
CA ASN A 32 -12.15 -7.17 -50.60
C ASN A 32 -12.47 -8.18 -51.71
N ALA A 33 -11.59 -8.29 -52.71
CA ALA A 33 -11.78 -9.24 -53.80
C ALA A 33 -11.80 -10.70 -53.29
N ALA A 34 -10.92 -11.02 -52.33
CA ALA A 34 -10.89 -12.34 -51.70
C ALA A 34 -12.16 -12.60 -50.84
N LEU A 35 -12.68 -11.57 -50.15
CA LEU A 35 -13.93 -11.68 -49.39
C LEU A 35 -15.15 -11.92 -50.28
N ASP A 36 -15.23 -11.24 -51.43
CA ASP A 36 -16.31 -11.44 -52.40
C ASP A 36 -16.29 -12.86 -53.00
N GLU A 37 -15.11 -13.46 -53.16
CA GLU A 37 -14.95 -14.85 -53.60
C GLU A 37 -15.38 -15.84 -52.49
N GLU A 38 -14.99 -15.59 -51.24
CA GLU A 38 -15.41 -16.43 -50.10
C GLU A 38 -16.91 -16.38 -49.83
N LEU A 39 -17.53 -15.21 -49.90
CA LEU A 39 -18.98 -15.06 -49.71
C LEU A 39 -19.80 -15.90 -50.69
N ARG A 40 -19.28 -16.18 -51.89
CA ARG A 40 -19.95 -17.01 -52.91
C ARG A 40 -19.81 -18.51 -52.64
N THR A 41 -18.87 -18.90 -51.79
CA THR A 41 -18.49 -20.31 -51.59
C THR A 41 -18.79 -20.83 -50.19
N VAL A 42 -18.88 -19.96 -49.18
CA VAL A 42 -19.17 -20.32 -47.79
C VAL A 42 -20.63 -20.77 -47.61
N SER A 43 -20.82 -21.90 -46.92
CA SER A 43 -22.13 -22.39 -46.51
C SER A 43 -22.69 -21.61 -45.32
N GLY A 44 -24.02 -21.55 -45.20
CA GLY A 44 -24.69 -20.82 -44.12
C GLY A 44 -24.39 -21.36 -42.71
N GLY A 45 -24.76 -20.58 -41.69
CA GLY A 45 -24.50 -20.90 -40.27
C GLY A 45 -23.23 -20.21 -39.75
N ARG A 46 -22.54 -20.81 -38.77
CA ARG A 46 -21.45 -20.16 -38.02
C ARG A 46 -20.27 -19.68 -38.87
N ALA A 47 -20.01 -20.32 -40.02
CA ALA A 47 -18.96 -19.92 -40.94
C ALA A 47 -19.30 -18.60 -41.65
N LEU A 48 -20.56 -18.44 -42.07
CA LEU A 48 -21.07 -17.20 -42.64
C LEU A 48 -21.10 -16.07 -41.61
N ASP A 49 -21.46 -16.38 -40.36
CA ASP A 49 -21.45 -15.40 -39.26
C ASP A 49 -20.05 -14.82 -39.04
N GLN A 50 -19.02 -15.67 -38.95
CA GLN A 50 -17.63 -15.23 -38.80
C GLN A 50 -17.11 -14.44 -40.01
N LEU A 51 -17.49 -14.82 -41.23
CA LEU A 51 -17.14 -14.08 -42.44
C LEU A 51 -17.78 -12.69 -42.44
N THR A 52 -19.04 -12.59 -42.02
CA THR A 52 -19.77 -11.31 -41.88
C THR A 52 -19.12 -10.42 -40.83
N ASP A 53 -18.77 -10.98 -39.67
CA ASP A 53 -18.03 -10.30 -38.61
C ASP A 53 -16.69 -9.74 -39.14
N PHE A 54 -15.96 -10.51 -39.93
CA PHE A 54 -14.71 -10.07 -40.54
C PHE A 54 -14.92 -8.96 -41.58
N ILE A 55 -15.98 -9.04 -42.39
CA ILE A 55 -16.35 -7.97 -43.34
C ILE A 55 -16.67 -6.66 -42.61
N HIS A 56 -17.38 -6.74 -41.48
CA HIS A 56 -17.64 -5.57 -40.63
C HIS A 56 -16.32 -4.96 -40.13
N LEU A 57 -15.39 -5.78 -39.65
CA LEU A 57 -14.08 -5.30 -39.21
C LEU A 57 -13.32 -4.58 -40.32
N VAL A 58 -13.23 -5.18 -41.52
CA VAL A 58 -12.57 -4.58 -42.69
C VAL A 58 -13.23 -3.25 -43.06
N SER A 59 -14.56 -3.19 -43.03
CA SER A 59 -15.32 -1.98 -43.36
C SER A 59 -15.06 -0.85 -42.35
N PHE A 60 -15.05 -1.14 -41.06
CA PHE A 60 -14.74 -0.14 -40.03
C PHE A 60 -13.30 0.36 -40.16
N ILE A 61 -12.32 -0.53 -40.32
CA ILE A 61 -10.92 -0.14 -40.46
C ILE A 61 -10.71 0.76 -41.68
N LYS A 62 -11.35 0.45 -42.82
CA LYS A 62 -11.35 1.28 -44.02
C LYS A 62 -11.89 2.68 -43.77
N ALA A 63 -13.02 2.78 -43.07
CA ALA A 63 -13.67 4.06 -42.78
C ALA A 63 -12.86 4.94 -41.81
N LYS A 64 -12.11 4.33 -40.88
CA LYS A 64 -11.42 5.05 -39.79
C LYS A 64 -10.01 5.52 -40.11
N HIS A 65 -9.38 5.02 -41.19
CA HIS A 65 -8.07 5.47 -41.69
C HIS A 65 -6.91 5.41 -40.66
N PHE A 66 -6.77 4.29 -39.95
CA PHE A 66 -5.62 4.06 -39.05
C PHE A 66 -4.31 3.85 -39.81
N SER A 67 -3.17 4.17 -39.19
CA SER A 67 -1.84 4.07 -39.79
C SER A 67 -1.35 2.63 -39.98
N ASN A 68 -1.69 1.72 -39.08
CA ASN A 68 -1.37 0.28 -39.20
C ASN A 68 -2.63 -0.60 -39.17
N PRO A 69 -3.47 -0.53 -40.20
CA PRO A 69 -4.80 -1.12 -40.18
C PRO A 69 -4.82 -2.66 -40.21
N ILE A 70 -3.71 -3.29 -40.62
CA ILE A 70 -3.61 -4.75 -40.82
C ILE A 70 -3.55 -5.52 -39.49
N ARG A 71 -3.06 -4.90 -38.41
CA ARG A 71 -2.86 -5.57 -37.12
C ARG A 71 -4.15 -6.16 -36.54
N ALA A 72 -5.25 -5.41 -36.57
CA ALA A 72 -6.55 -5.90 -36.13
C ALA A 72 -7.08 -7.06 -37.00
N LEU A 73 -6.80 -7.04 -38.30
CA LEU A 73 -7.19 -8.13 -39.21
C LEU A 73 -6.40 -9.40 -38.91
N GLN A 74 -5.09 -9.28 -38.65
CA GLN A 74 -4.22 -10.37 -38.24
C GLN A 74 -4.71 -11.00 -36.93
N LEU A 75 -5.02 -10.17 -35.93
CA LEU A 75 -5.56 -10.64 -34.64
C LEU A 75 -6.90 -11.36 -34.80
N PHE A 76 -7.79 -10.88 -35.68
CA PHE A 76 -9.05 -11.58 -35.95
C PHE A 76 -8.82 -12.93 -36.64
N ALA A 77 -7.90 -12.98 -37.61
CA ALA A 77 -7.59 -14.18 -38.38
C ALA A 77 -6.78 -15.22 -37.59
N ASP A 78 -6.11 -14.81 -36.50
CA ASP A 78 -5.36 -15.70 -35.65
C ASP A 78 -6.26 -16.78 -35.01
N LYS A 79 -5.80 -18.03 -35.11
CA LYS A 79 -6.48 -19.21 -34.58
C LYS A 79 -6.47 -19.22 -33.04
N GLU A 80 -5.52 -18.54 -32.41
CA GLU A 80 -5.40 -18.44 -30.95
C GLU A 80 -6.36 -17.41 -30.34
N THR A 81 -6.86 -16.44 -31.13
CA THR A 81 -7.77 -15.41 -30.64
C THR A 81 -9.15 -15.97 -30.32
N PRO A 82 -9.65 -15.83 -29.07
CA PRO A 82 -10.97 -16.34 -28.69
C PRO A 82 -12.13 -15.65 -29.42
N PRO A 83 -13.27 -16.35 -29.64
CA PRO A 83 -14.43 -15.79 -30.34
C PRO A 83 -14.98 -14.50 -29.71
N GLU A 84 -15.01 -14.42 -28.38
CA GLU A 84 -15.50 -13.23 -27.68
C GLU A 84 -14.55 -12.03 -27.87
N THR A 85 -13.24 -12.27 -27.92
CA THR A 85 -12.23 -11.24 -28.20
C THR A 85 -12.35 -10.72 -29.63
N ARG A 86 -12.69 -11.58 -30.60
CA ARG A 86 -13.00 -11.16 -31.97
C ARG A 86 -14.22 -10.24 -32.05
N LYS A 87 -15.31 -10.56 -31.35
CA LYS A 87 -16.51 -9.70 -31.27
C LYS A 87 -16.21 -8.38 -30.57
N ALA A 88 -15.49 -8.42 -29.45
CA ALA A 88 -15.05 -7.23 -28.73
C ALA A 88 -14.18 -6.33 -29.61
N LEU A 89 -13.28 -6.91 -30.42
CA LEU A 89 -12.43 -6.20 -31.37
C LEU A 89 -13.25 -5.44 -32.41
N ILE A 90 -14.24 -6.07 -33.04
CA ILE A 90 -15.13 -5.40 -34.01
C ILE A 90 -15.81 -4.20 -33.38
N LYS A 91 -16.39 -4.39 -32.19
CA LYS A 91 -17.10 -3.33 -31.47
C LYS A 91 -16.18 -2.19 -31.07
N ALA A 92 -15.01 -2.50 -30.52
CA ALA A 92 -14.03 -1.51 -30.11
C ALA A 92 -13.55 -0.65 -31.29
N ILE A 93 -13.25 -1.28 -32.43
CA ILE A 93 -12.84 -0.58 -33.65
C ILE A 93 -14.00 0.26 -34.24
N GLY A 94 -15.24 -0.24 -34.18
CA GLY A 94 -16.42 0.53 -34.60
C GLY A 94 -16.63 1.79 -33.76
N MET A 95 -16.39 1.69 -32.45
CA MET A 95 -16.49 2.82 -31.50
C MET A 95 -15.29 3.78 -31.52
N ALA A 96 -14.14 3.34 -32.04
CA ALA A 96 -12.92 4.14 -32.05
C ALA A 96 -13.08 5.42 -32.92
N PRO A 97 -12.50 6.56 -32.51
CA PRO A 97 -12.45 7.78 -33.33
C PRO A 97 -11.65 7.57 -34.63
N GLU A 98 -11.97 8.35 -35.65
CA GLU A 98 -11.21 8.36 -36.91
C GLU A 98 -9.78 8.86 -36.68
N ARG A 99 -8.80 8.19 -37.31
CA ARG A 99 -7.37 8.54 -37.29
C ARG A 99 -6.74 8.63 -35.89
N ASP A 100 -7.31 7.97 -34.89
CA ASP A 100 -6.71 7.89 -33.55
C ASP A 100 -5.96 6.56 -33.37
N ASP A 101 -4.70 6.55 -33.80
CA ASP A 101 -3.84 5.36 -33.72
C ASP A 101 -3.56 4.90 -32.28
N ARG A 102 -3.69 5.78 -31.28
CA ARG A 102 -3.47 5.43 -29.87
C ARG A 102 -4.58 4.50 -29.36
N ILE A 103 -5.82 4.85 -29.68
CA ILE A 103 -7.00 4.04 -29.35
C ILE A 103 -6.99 2.75 -30.17
N TYR A 104 -6.58 2.81 -31.43
CA TYR A 104 -6.40 1.61 -32.24
C TYR A 104 -5.37 0.65 -31.62
N ASP A 105 -4.20 1.17 -31.26
CA ASP A 105 -3.09 0.37 -30.74
C ASP A 105 -3.39 -0.23 -29.37
N ILE A 106 -4.03 0.52 -28.45
CA ILE A 106 -4.43 -0.04 -27.15
C ILE A 106 -5.43 -1.20 -27.34
N VAL A 107 -6.39 -1.04 -28.27
CA VAL A 107 -7.40 -2.06 -28.57
C VAL A 107 -6.74 -3.32 -29.12
N CYS A 108 -5.82 -3.17 -30.08
CA CYS A 108 -5.07 -4.30 -30.63
C CYS A 108 -4.20 -4.99 -29.58
N LEU A 109 -3.50 -4.24 -28.72
CA LEU A 109 -2.66 -4.81 -27.67
C LEU A 109 -3.49 -5.55 -26.60
N LEU A 110 -4.64 -5.01 -26.19
CA LEU A 110 -5.54 -5.68 -25.25
C LEU A 110 -6.20 -6.91 -25.88
N ALA A 111 -6.50 -6.88 -27.18
CA ALA A 111 -7.01 -8.05 -27.89
C ALA A 111 -5.95 -9.15 -27.98
N GLN A 112 -4.70 -8.79 -28.28
CA GLN A 112 -3.57 -9.71 -28.33
C GLN A 112 -3.34 -10.44 -27.00
N ASN A 113 -3.62 -9.78 -25.88
CA ASN A 113 -3.46 -10.36 -24.53
C ASN A 113 -4.75 -11.02 -23.99
N ASP A 114 -5.81 -11.13 -24.80
CA ASP A 114 -7.13 -11.65 -24.40
C ASP A 114 -7.77 -10.90 -23.22
N LYS A 115 -7.60 -9.57 -23.18
CA LYS A 115 -8.14 -8.70 -22.12
C LYS A 115 -9.13 -7.67 -22.62
N LEU A 116 -9.34 -7.58 -23.94
CA LEU A 116 -10.23 -6.59 -24.55
C LEU A 116 -11.71 -6.79 -24.16
N VAL A 117 -12.16 -8.03 -24.04
CA VAL A 117 -13.58 -8.39 -23.78
C VAL A 117 -14.15 -7.61 -22.61
N ARG A 118 -13.40 -7.51 -21.50
CA ARG A 118 -13.84 -6.81 -20.28
C ARG A 118 -14.34 -5.38 -20.54
N TYR A 119 -13.70 -4.65 -21.46
CA TYR A 119 -14.03 -3.26 -21.72
C TYR A 119 -15.22 -3.11 -22.67
N PHE A 120 -15.56 -4.15 -23.43
CA PHE A 120 -16.55 -4.08 -24.51
C PHE A 120 -17.66 -5.12 -24.44
N ASP A 121 -17.66 -5.98 -23.42
CA ASP A 121 -18.73 -6.96 -23.18
C ASP A 121 -19.98 -6.25 -22.63
N MET A 122 -21.04 -6.24 -23.43
CA MET A 122 -22.32 -5.62 -23.08
C MET A 122 -23.34 -6.60 -22.53
N THR A 123 -22.97 -7.87 -22.32
CA THR A 123 -23.89 -8.91 -21.84
C THR A 123 -24.17 -8.84 -20.33
N HIS A 124 -23.39 -8.07 -19.56
CA HIS A 124 -23.58 -7.83 -18.12
C HIS A 124 -24.39 -6.58 -17.77
N LEU A 125 -25.07 -5.96 -18.75
CA LEU A 125 -26.06 -4.93 -18.48
C LEU A 125 -27.18 -5.52 -17.63
N THR A 126 -27.12 -5.31 -16.33
CA THR A 126 -28.28 -5.50 -15.47
C THR A 126 -29.34 -4.53 -16.02
N PRO A 127 -30.52 -5.00 -16.45
CA PRO A 127 -31.59 -4.08 -16.85
C PRO A 127 -31.84 -3.12 -15.69
N LEU A 128 -32.04 -1.82 -15.98
CA LEU A 128 -32.34 -0.78 -15.00
C LEU A 128 -33.27 -1.35 -13.91
N ARG A 129 -32.74 -1.57 -12.71
CA ARG A 129 -33.58 -1.95 -11.56
C ARG A 129 -34.24 -0.69 -11.05
N PHE A 130 -35.43 -0.39 -11.57
CA PHE A 130 -36.32 0.61 -11.00
C PHE A 130 -36.87 0.08 -9.67
N ALA A 131 -36.16 0.28 -8.57
CA ALA A 131 -36.72 0.03 -7.25
C ALA A 131 -37.45 1.28 -6.77
N MET A 132 -38.79 1.27 -6.82
CA MET A 132 -39.58 2.22 -6.04
C MET A 132 -39.46 1.85 -4.56
N ARG A 133 -38.72 2.65 -3.79
CA ARG A 133 -38.91 2.72 -2.34
C ARG A 133 -39.82 3.91 -2.04
N GLU A 134 -40.97 3.62 -1.46
CA GLU A 134 -41.87 4.64 -0.92
C GLU A 134 -41.10 5.47 0.12
N ARG A 135 -40.74 6.72 -0.23
CA ARG A 135 -40.54 7.92 0.64
C ARG A 135 -39.25 8.74 0.54
N GLU A 136 -38.30 8.47 -0.35
CA GLU A 136 -37.17 9.41 -0.54
C GLU A 136 -36.82 9.63 -2.02
N ASP A 137 -36.97 10.88 -2.49
CA ASP A 137 -36.58 11.36 -3.82
C ASP A 137 -35.04 11.45 -3.95
N SER A 138 -34.36 10.30 -3.89
CA SER A 138 -32.96 10.22 -4.32
C SER A 138 -32.75 9.01 -5.23
N TYR A 139 -32.48 9.30 -6.49
CA TYR A 139 -32.21 8.30 -7.53
C TYR A 139 -30.76 7.83 -7.38
N VAL A 140 -30.54 6.52 -7.23
CA VAL A 140 -29.19 5.92 -7.36
C VAL A 140 -29.18 5.06 -8.61
N GLU A 141 -28.57 5.61 -9.65
CA GLU A 141 -28.31 4.94 -10.92
C GLU A 141 -27.05 4.05 -10.79
N GLU A 142 -27.20 2.73 -10.69
CA GLU A 142 -26.06 1.80 -10.78
C GLU A 142 -25.66 1.59 -12.25
N HIS A 143 -24.83 2.49 -12.78
CA HIS A 143 -24.23 2.38 -14.12
C HIS A 143 -22.71 2.31 -14.00
N SER A 144 -22.11 1.15 -14.27
CA SER A 144 -20.63 1.02 -14.28
C SER A 144 -20.06 0.37 -15.55
N ALA A 145 -20.81 -0.51 -16.23
CA ALA A 145 -20.25 -1.30 -17.34
C ALA A 145 -20.09 -0.53 -18.68
N TRP A 146 -20.93 0.47 -18.98
CA TRP A 146 -20.77 1.29 -20.21
C TRP A 146 -19.61 2.28 -20.13
N TYR A 147 -19.20 2.67 -18.93
CA TYR A 147 -18.18 3.71 -18.76
C TYR A 147 -16.77 3.20 -19.07
N LEU A 148 -16.46 1.92 -18.80
CA LEU A 148 -15.09 1.39 -18.97
C LEU A 148 -14.51 1.57 -20.38
N ALA A 149 -15.30 1.41 -21.44
CA ALA A 149 -14.85 1.66 -22.80
C ALA A 149 -14.52 3.15 -23.02
N PHE A 150 -15.38 4.05 -22.52
CA PHE A 150 -15.19 5.49 -22.67
C PHE A 150 -14.06 6.02 -21.79
N ASP A 151 -13.91 5.50 -20.57
CA ASP A 151 -12.79 5.82 -19.68
C ASP A 151 -11.47 5.32 -20.28
N LEU A 152 -11.45 4.13 -20.88
CA LEU A 152 -10.28 3.61 -21.60
C LEU A 152 -9.90 4.53 -22.78
N PHE A 153 -10.87 4.95 -23.57
CA PHE A 153 -10.63 5.87 -24.69
C PHE A 153 -10.21 7.26 -24.21
N GLY A 154 -10.83 7.76 -23.14
CA GLY A 154 -10.48 9.02 -22.48
C GLY A 154 -9.03 9.03 -22.00
N LEU A 155 -8.61 7.96 -21.34
CA LEU A 155 -7.23 7.71 -20.91
C LEU A 155 -6.26 7.77 -22.10
N CYS A 156 -6.55 7.07 -23.19
CA CYS A 156 -5.66 6.98 -24.35
C CYS A 156 -5.54 8.29 -25.13
N LYS A 157 -6.60 9.10 -25.17
CA LYS A 157 -6.64 10.35 -25.94
C LYS A 157 -5.61 11.38 -25.49
N LYS A 158 -5.18 11.34 -24.23
CA LYS A 158 -4.20 12.27 -23.65
C LYS A 158 -2.80 11.67 -23.53
N LEU A 159 -2.63 10.39 -23.83
CA LEU A 159 -1.34 9.71 -23.70
C LEU A 159 -0.47 9.90 -24.95
N PRO A 160 0.84 10.13 -24.77
CA PRO A 160 1.83 9.95 -25.81
C PRO A 160 1.78 8.52 -26.36
N HIS A 161 1.95 8.39 -27.68
CA HIS A 161 1.89 7.10 -28.37
C HIS A 161 2.90 6.08 -27.81
N GLU A 162 4.07 6.54 -27.38
CA GLU A 162 5.14 5.71 -26.79
C GLU A 162 4.73 5.01 -25.49
N LEU A 163 3.75 5.55 -24.75
CA LEU A 163 3.29 4.99 -23.48
C LEU A 163 2.18 3.96 -23.65
N ILE A 164 1.56 3.87 -24.83
CA ILE A 164 0.45 2.94 -25.10
C ILE A 164 0.83 1.47 -24.80
N PRO A 165 2.03 0.97 -25.18
CA PRO A 165 2.44 -0.38 -24.81
C PRO A 165 2.57 -0.61 -23.29
N LEU A 166 3.06 0.38 -22.54
CA LEU A 166 3.16 0.28 -21.07
C LEU A 166 1.79 0.26 -20.42
N VAL A 167 0.89 1.14 -20.86
CA VAL A 167 -0.49 1.19 -20.37
C VAL A 167 -1.21 -0.12 -20.72
N ALA A 168 -1.05 -0.65 -21.92
CA ALA A 168 -1.61 -1.96 -22.29
C ALA A 168 -1.09 -3.07 -21.36
N LYS A 169 0.21 -3.09 -21.05
CA LYS A 169 0.81 -4.04 -20.12
C LYS A 169 0.20 -3.92 -18.73
N LEU A 170 0.04 -2.70 -18.21
CA LEU A 170 -0.61 -2.43 -16.93
C LEU A 170 -2.05 -2.95 -16.92
N LEU A 171 -2.85 -2.55 -17.90
CA LEU A 171 -4.26 -2.92 -18.02
C LEU A 171 -4.45 -4.42 -18.26
N SER A 172 -3.45 -5.11 -18.82
CA SER A 172 -3.49 -6.56 -19.01
C SER A 172 -3.13 -7.34 -17.74
N ALA A 173 -2.28 -6.76 -16.89
CA ALA A 173 -1.87 -7.34 -15.62
C ALA A 173 -2.82 -7.00 -14.45
N THR A 174 -3.77 -6.09 -14.68
CA THR A 174 -4.68 -5.56 -13.65
C THR A 174 -6.14 -5.69 -14.10
N TYR A 175 -7.05 -5.45 -13.17
CA TYR A 175 -8.49 -5.47 -13.41
C TYR A 175 -9.10 -4.13 -12.94
N PRO A 176 -8.75 -3.01 -13.59
CA PRO A 176 -9.13 -1.69 -13.12
C PRO A 176 -10.65 -1.48 -13.22
N SER A 177 -11.20 -0.81 -12.23
CA SER A 177 -12.54 -0.22 -12.22
C SER A 177 -12.57 1.11 -12.97
N THR A 178 -13.76 1.67 -13.18
CA THR A 178 -13.94 3.03 -13.71
C THR A 178 -13.18 4.07 -12.86
N GLU A 179 -13.25 3.95 -11.54
CA GLU A 179 -12.51 4.85 -10.64
C GLU A 179 -10.99 4.73 -10.81
N ASP A 180 -10.48 3.52 -11.06
CA ASP A 180 -9.05 3.30 -11.29
C ASP A 180 -8.59 3.95 -12.61
N LEU A 181 -9.37 3.82 -13.69
CA LEU A 181 -9.07 4.44 -14.97
C LEU A 181 -9.12 5.97 -14.90
N GLN A 182 -10.10 6.53 -14.19
CA GLN A 182 -10.20 7.97 -13.97
C GLN A 182 -9.03 8.49 -13.11
N ALA A 183 -8.65 7.75 -12.06
CA ALA A 183 -7.46 8.08 -11.27
C ALA A 183 -6.18 8.05 -12.12
N LEU A 184 -6.02 7.05 -13.00
CA LEU A 184 -4.90 6.98 -13.95
C LEU A 184 -4.89 8.19 -14.91
N GLU A 185 -6.04 8.56 -15.45
CA GLU A 185 -6.14 9.70 -16.36
C GLU A 185 -5.73 11.01 -15.65
N LEU A 186 -6.28 11.26 -14.47
CA LEU A 186 -5.93 12.42 -13.65
C LEU A 186 -4.45 12.43 -13.28
N PHE A 187 -3.88 11.27 -12.97
CA PHE A 187 -2.47 11.12 -12.65
C PHE A 187 -1.56 11.43 -13.85
N PHE A 188 -1.87 10.90 -15.04
CA PHE A 188 -1.08 11.22 -16.24
C PHE A 188 -1.21 12.69 -16.63
N ASN A 189 -2.39 13.29 -16.49
CA ASN A 189 -2.58 14.73 -16.67
C ASN A 189 -1.75 15.55 -15.67
N TYR A 190 -1.57 15.06 -14.45
CA TYR A 190 -0.68 15.67 -13.48
C TYR A 190 0.79 15.54 -13.93
N LEU A 191 1.24 14.35 -14.33
CA LEU A 191 2.63 14.13 -14.77
C LEU A 191 3.00 14.93 -16.02
N ASP A 192 2.07 15.10 -16.96
CA ASP A 192 2.28 15.89 -18.18
C ASP A 192 2.63 17.35 -17.87
N LYS A 193 1.93 17.95 -16.89
CA LYS A 193 2.21 19.32 -16.42
C LYS A 193 3.64 19.51 -15.94
N PHE A 194 4.28 18.45 -15.43
CA PHE A 194 5.66 18.46 -14.92
C PHE A 194 6.67 17.83 -15.87
N LYS A 195 6.27 17.49 -17.11
CA LYS A 195 7.12 16.81 -18.10
C LYS A 195 7.71 15.48 -17.60
N LEU A 196 7.00 14.82 -16.68
CA LEU A 196 7.35 13.51 -16.12
C LEU A 196 6.73 12.34 -16.92
N LEU A 197 6.00 12.64 -17.98
CA LEU A 197 5.31 11.68 -18.84
C LEU A 197 6.29 11.01 -19.83
N GLN A 198 7.39 10.45 -19.31
CA GLN A 198 8.47 9.82 -20.07
C GLN A 198 8.46 8.30 -19.85
N ASN A 199 8.79 7.53 -20.89
CA ASN A 199 8.70 6.07 -20.90
C ASN A 199 9.44 5.42 -19.70
N GLU A 200 10.66 5.87 -19.41
CA GLU A 200 11.50 5.35 -18.31
C GLU A 200 10.86 5.58 -16.93
N ILE A 201 10.34 6.79 -16.69
CA ILE A 201 9.72 7.19 -15.42
C ILE A 201 8.41 6.41 -15.21
N ILE A 202 7.56 6.34 -16.24
CA ILE A 202 6.29 5.62 -16.17
C ILE A 202 6.53 4.11 -15.99
N ALA A 203 7.53 3.54 -16.66
CA ALA A 203 7.90 2.14 -16.50
C ALA A 203 8.27 1.82 -15.04
N ALA A 204 9.02 2.70 -14.37
CA ALA A 204 9.37 2.54 -12.96
C ALA A 204 8.15 2.70 -12.02
N MET A 205 7.21 3.59 -12.36
CA MET A 205 5.99 3.80 -11.57
C MET A 205 4.94 2.70 -11.77
N LEU A 206 5.01 1.93 -12.87
CA LEU A 206 4.01 0.94 -13.29
C LEU A 206 3.49 0.01 -12.18
N PRO A 207 4.33 -0.54 -11.27
CA PRO A 207 3.87 -1.42 -10.20
C PRO A 207 2.92 -0.73 -9.19
N GLN A 208 2.97 0.59 -9.07
CA GLN A 208 2.13 1.40 -8.19
C GLN A 208 0.85 1.90 -8.87
N LEU A 209 0.68 1.69 -10.17
CA LEU A 209 -0.45 2.19 -10.95
C LEU A 209 -1.62 1.20 -11.03
N LYS A 210 -1.74 0.28 -10.06
CA LYS A 210 -2.67 -0.86 -10.13
C LYS A 210 -4.10 -0.53 -9.71
N ASN A 211 -4.27 0.37 -8.76
CA ASN A 211 -5.56 0.79 -8.22
C ASN A 211 -5.50 2.25 -7.77
N LYS A 212 -6.67 2.87 -7.64
CA LYS A 212 -6.86 4.28 -7.28
C LYS A 212 -6.09 4.67 -6.03
N LYS A 213 -6.20 3.89 -4.94
CA LYS A 213 -5.50 4.18 -3.68
C LYS A 213 -3.99 4.27 -3.87
N SER A 214 -3.41 3.32 -4.62
CA SER A 214 -1.98 3.28 -4.89
C SER A 214 -1.54 4.44 -5.79
N ILE A 215 -2.35 4.79 -6.80
CA ILE A 215 -2.13 5.93 -7.69
C ILE A 215 -2.17 7.24 -6.90
N GLU A 216 -3.19 7.43 -6.06
CA GLU A 216 -3.35 8.60 -5.20
C GLU A 216 -2.20 8.71 -4.18
N ASN A 217 -1.73 7.59 -3.64
CA ASN A 217 -0.58 7.58 -2.73
C ASN A 217 0.71 8.02 -3.43
N LEU A 218 0.96 7.52 -4.64
CA LEU A 218 2.09 7.94 -5.46
C LEU A 218 1.98 9.42 -5.86
N GLN A 219 0.80 9.86 -6.27
CA GLN A 219 0.53 11.25 -6.60
C GLN A 219 0.77 12.16 -5.39
N SER A 220 0.30 11.76 -4.21
CA SER A 220 0.54 12.46 -2.94
C SER A 220 2.04 12.60 -2.64
N LEU A 221 2.85 11.57 -2.89
CA LEU A 221 4.30 11.66 -2.75
C LEU A 221 4.90 12.67 -3.74
N LEU A 222 4.51 12.63 -5.01
CA LEU A 222 5.02 13.57 -6.02
C LEU A 222 4.60 15.01 -5.72
N ILE A 223 3.37 15.23 -5.25
CA ILE A 223 2.89 16.54 -4.80
C ILE A 223 3.71 17.03 -3.62
N TYR A 224 3.97 16.16 -2.63
CA TYR A 224 4.83 16.51 -1.49
C TYR A 224 6.23 16.93 -1.95
N LEU A 225 6.85 16.15 -2.84
CA LEU A 225 8.16 16.48 -3.38
C LEU A 225 8.14 17.82 -4.13
N GLN A 226 7.08 18.07 -4.89
CA GLN A 226 6.90 19.35 -5.60
C GLN A 226 6.76 20.52 -4.62
N GLN A 227 5.87 20.43 -3.64
CA GLN A 227 5.59 21.49 -2.65
C GLN A 227 6.82 21.85 -1.80
N ASN A 228 7.80 20.95 -1.72
CA ASN A 228 9.03 21.13 -0.95
C ASN A 228 10.27 21.41 -1.83
N ASP A 229 10.10 21.67 -3.14
CA ASP A 229 11.18 21.87 -4.11
C ASP A 229 12.18 20.70 -4.21
N LEU A 230 11.68 19.49 -3.98
CA LEU A 230 12.40 18.21 -4.01
C LEU A 230 12.13 17.39 -5.29
N LEU A 231 11.26 17.84 -6.19
CA LEU A 231 10.99 17.13 -7.45
C LEU A 231 12.11 17.41 -8.48
N LYS A 232 13.28 16.82 -8.27
CA LYS A 232 14.49 16.98 -9.09
C LYS A 232 14.95 15.63 -9.66
N PRO A 233 15.65 15.60 -10.82
CA PRO A 233 16.10 14.35 -11.44
C PRO A 233 16.89 13.44 -10.48
N GLN A 234 17.81 14.00 -9.71
CA GLN A 234 18.61 13.26 -8.74
C GLN A 234 17.75 12.58 -7.66
N ILE A 235 16.72 13.25 -7.14
CA ILE A 235 15.84 12.66 -6.11
C ILE A 235 14.98 11.55 -6.72
N LEU A 236 14.49 11.76 -7.95
CA LEU A 236 13.72 10.75 -8.67
C LEU A 236 14.54 9.49 -8.93
N GLU A 237 15.82 9.61 -9.28
CA GLU A 237 16.73 8.48 -9.51
C GLU A 237 16.80 7.53 -8.29
N TYR A 238 16.91 8.08 -7.08
CA TYR A 238 16.93 7.28 -5.84
C TYR A 238 15.53 6.80 -5.42
N THR A 239 14.48 7.56 -5.76
CA THR A 239 13.11 7.27 -5.34
C THR A 239 12.45 6.17 -6.18
N LEU A 240 12.69 6.18 -7.50
CA LEU A 240 12.02 5.30 -8.46
C LEU A 240 12.14 3.80 -8.12
N PRO A 241 13.33 3.26 -7.75
CA PRO A 241 13.47 1.85 -7.38
C PRO A 241 12.70 1.48 -6.09
N LEU A 242 12.47 2.46 -5.22
CA LEU A 242 11.90 2.28 -3.88
C LEU A 242 10.40 2.62 -3.81
N LEU A 243 9.75 2.91 -4.94
CA LEU A 243 8.33 3.29 -4.99
C LEU A 243 7.37 2.23 -4.43
N HIS A 244 7.82 0.99 -4.24
CA HIS A 244 7.03 -0.04 -3.55
C HIS A 244 6.89 0.21 -2.04
N GLN A 245 7.67 1.13 -1.46
CA GLN A 245 7.67 1.49 -0.03
C GLN A 245 7.25 2.96 0.15
N LEU A 246 6.08 3.33 -0.36
CA LEU A 246 5.60 4.72 -0.38
C LEU A 246 5.55 5.38 1.00
N ASP A 247 5.15 4.65 2.03
CA ASP A 247 5.03 5.19 3.39
C ASP A 247 6.41 5.52 3.97
N ALA A 248 7.38 4.60 3.82
CA ALA A 248 8.77 4.84 4.22
C ALA A 248 9.37 6.04 3.49
N LEU A 249 9.11 6.17 2.19
CA LEU A 249 9.56 7.34 1.39
C LEU A 249 8.96 8.64 1.93
N LYS A 250 7.64 8.69 2.17
CA LYS A 250 6.97 9.89 2.70
C LYS A 250 7.56 10.31 4.04
N ILE A 251 7.81 9.35 4.95
CA ILE A 251 8.43 9.64 6.24
C ILE A 251 9.87 10.10 6.05
N PHE A 252 10.66 9.42 5.22
CA PHE A 252 12.05 9.80 4.94
C PHE A 252 12.14 11.25 4.46
N PHE A 253 11.37 11.61 3.43
CA PHE A 253 11.37 12.97 2.90
C PHE A 253 10.84 14.01 3.89
N SER A 254 10.03 13.61 4.88
CA SER A 254 9.59 14.50 5.95
C SER A 254 10.70 14.74 6.98
N VAL A 255 11.36 13.68 7.46
CA VAL A 255 12.38 13.78 8.52
C VAL A 255 13.71 14.35 8.00
N TYR A 256 14.02 14.18 6.72
CA TYR A 256 15.24 14.71 6.08
C TYR A 256 15.01 15.97 5.23
N SER A 257 13.81 16.56 5.28
CA SER A 257 13.42 17.70 4.44
C SER A 257 14.43 18.87 4.41
N GLU A 258 15.04 19.22 5.54
CA GLU A 258 16.01 20.32 5.63
C GLU A 258 17.36 19.96 4.98
N GLU A 259 17.86 18.75 5.25
CA GLU A 259 19.12 18.25 4.66
C GLU A 259 19.01 18.11 3.14
N LEU A 260 17.83 17.71 2.63
CA LEU A 260 17.58 17.52 1.21
C LEU A 260 17.47 18.84 0.43
N ARG A 261 17.14 19.95 1.09
CA ARG A 261 17.11 21.29 0.46
C ARG A 261 18.51 21.85 0.24
N SER A 262 19.47 21.49 1.08
CA SER A 262 20.87 21.91 0.94
C SER A 262 21.58 21.06 -0.11
N ALA A 263 22.11 21.69 -1.16
CA ALA A 263 22.79 21.01 -2.26
C ALA A 263 24.01 20.19 -1.81
N LYS A 264 24.69 20.60 -0.72
CA LYS A 264 25.87 19.90 -0.20
C LYS A 264 25.52 18.60 0.50
N SER A 265 24.42 18.58 1.25
CA SER A 265 23.98 17.42 2.06
C SER A 265 23.02 16.52 1.30
N CYS A 266 22.37 17.00 0.23
CA CYS A 266 21.36 16.24 -0.49
C CYS A 266 21.85 14.86 -0.94
N GLN A 267 23.04 14.76 -1.52
CA GLN A 267 23.60 13.48 -1.96
C GLN A 267 23.87 12.53 -0.79
N GLU A 268 24.56 13.00 0.25
CA GLU A 268 24.84 12.21 1.45
C GLU A 268 23.55 11.72 2.13
N THR A 269 22.51 12.56 2.14
CA THR A 269 21.21 12.18 2.69
C THR A 269 20.51 11.16 1.79
N LEU A 270 20.54 11.30 0.46
CA LEU A 270 19.96 10.32 -0.46
C LEU A 270 20.63 8.93 -0.36
N GLU A 271 21.92 8.86 -0.02
CA GLU A 271 22.61 7.60 0.26
C GLU A 271 22.03 6.87 1.51
N LYS A 272 21.40 7.60 2.44
CA LYS A 272 20.68 7.03 3.58
C LYS A 272 19.32 6.42 3.20
N LEU A 273 18.77 6.76 2.02
CA LEU A 273 17.41 6.37 1.66
C LEU A 273 17.24 4.84 1.50
N PRO A 274 18.08 4.12 0.72
CA PRO A 274 17.96 2.67 0.62
C PRO A 274 18.06 1.92 1.97
N PRO A 275 19.06 2.17 2.85
CA PRO A 275 19.10 1.48 4.15
C PRO A 275 17.94 1.90 5.06
N TYR A 276 17.47 3.16 5.01
CA TYR A 276 16.29 3.59 5.74
C TYR A 276 15.04 2.80 5.33
N CYS A 277 14.83 2.65 4.02
CA CYS A 277 13.75 1.86 3.44
C CYS A 277 13.85 0.37 3.86
N GLN A 278 15.05 -0.21 3.80
CA GLN A 278 15.27 -1.59 4.24
C GLN A 278 14.92 -1.79 5.72
N LEU A 279 15.29 -0.86 6.60
CA LEU A 279 14.97 -0.91 8.03
C LEU A 279 13.49 -0.57 8.33
N SER A 280 12.73 -0.11 7.32
CA SER A 280 11.29 0.16 7.44
C SER A 280 10.41 -1.07 7.14
N LEU A 281 11.02 -2.22 6.84
CA LEU A 281 10.32 -3.46 6.55
C LEU A 281 10.08 -4.28 7.83
N LEU A 282 8.91 -4.92 7.91
CA LEU A 282 8.61 -5.88 8.97
C LEU A 282 9.35 -7.21 8.71
N GLU A 283 9.78 -7.86 9.79
CA GLU A 283 10.29 -9.24 9.74
C GLU A 283 9.15 -10.20 9.35
N GLU A 284 9.43 -11.19 8.49
CA GLU A 284 8.43 -12.13 7.96
C GLU A 284 7.71 -12.95 9.06
N SER A 285 8.34 -13.10 10.22
CA SER A 285 7.82 -13.82 11.39
C SER A 285 6.98 -12.95 12.33
N SER A 286 6.82 -11.66 12.05
CA SER A 286 6.06 -10.75 12.90
C SER A 286 4.56 -10.95 12.72
N PHE A 287 3.85 -11.10 13.84
CA PHE A 287 2.38 -11.09 13.86
C PHE A 287 1.81 -9.66 13.98
N ASP A 288 2.64 -8.62 14.11
CA ASP A 288 2.16 -7.25 14.34
C ASP A 288 1.50 -6.64 13.10
N ASP A 289 0.48 -5.81 13.32
CA ASP A 289 -0.19 -5.10 12.24
C ASP A 289 0.76 -4.09 11.56
N VAL A 290 0.61 -3.93 10.24
CA VAL A 290 1.38 -2.94 9.47
C VAL A 290 0.89 -1.54 9.81
N VAL A 291 1.77 -0.75 10.44
CA VAL A 291 1.50 0.66 10.78
C VAL A 291 2.30 1.56 9.85
N THR A 292 1.60 2.32 9.01
CA THR A 292 2.22 3.16 7.98
C THR A 292 3.02 4.34 8.53
N THR A 293 2.80 4.74 9.78
CA THR A 293 3.55 5.81 10.45
C THR A 293 4.80 5.33 11.17
N ASN A 294 5.02 4.01 11.27
CA ASN A 294 6.20 3.49 11.95
C ASN A 294 7.47 3.87 11.19
N THR A 295 8.39 4.53 11.89
CA THR A 295 9.74 4.76 11.39
C THR A 295 10.63 3.54 11.71
N PRO A 296 11.82 3.41 11.08
CA PRO A 296 12.77 2.35 11.45
C PRO A 296 13.10 2.27 12.95
N LEU A 297 13.17 3.41 13.65
CA LEU A 297 13.40 3.44 15.09
C LEU A 297 12.22 2.80 15.86
N HIS A 298 10.98 3.08 15.45
CA HIS A 298 9.81 2.46 16.07
C HIS A 298 9.77 0.96 15.80
N LEU A 299 10.00 0.54 14.55
CA LEU A 299 10.00 -0.89 14.20
C LEU A 299 11.08 -1.66 14.96
N ALA A 300 12.29 -1.12 15.08
CA ALA A 300 13.36 -1.78 15.81
C ALA A 300 13.02 -1.99 17.29
N VAL A 301 12.33 -1.02 17.92
CA VAL A 301 11.84 -1.15 19.30
C VAL A 301 10.70 -2.18 19.40
N ILE A 302 9.74 -2.14 18.48
CA ILE A 302 8.60 -3.09 18.43
C ILE A 302 9.09 -4.52 18.24
N GLN A 303 10.07 -4.73 17.35
CA GLN A 303 10.67 -6.03 17.05
C GLN A 303 11.74 -6.47 18.06
N ARG A 304 12.09 -5.60 19.02
CA ARG A 304 13.17 -5.83 20.00
C ARG A 304 14.50 -6.17 19.31
N ASN A 305 14.74 -5.54 18.16
CA ASN A 305 15.90 -5.79 17.31
C ASN A 305 16.94 -4.68 17.51
N LEU A 306 17.86 -4.91 18.47
CA LEU A 306 18.94 -3.97 18.79
C LEU A 306 19.88 -3.70 17.62
N PHE A 307 20.06 -4.65 16.71
CA PHE A 307 20.90 -4.44 15.53
C PHE A 307 20.27 -3.40 14.60
N SER A 308 19.01 -3.60 14.23
CA SER A 308 18.23 -2.65 13.43
C SER A 308 18.11 -1.29 14.13
N LEU A 309 18.00 -1.26 15.46
CA LEU A 309 17.96 -0.03 16.24
C LEU A 309 19.27 0.77 16.07
N ASN A 310 20.41 0.14 16.27
CA ASN A 310 21.72 0.80 16.12
C ASN A 310 21.91 1.32 14.69
N GLN A 311 21.54 0.51 13.68
CA GLN A 311 21.59 0.93 12.27
C GLN A 311 20.69 2.15 12.01
N ALA A 312 19.47 2.17 12.55
CA ALA A 312 18.57 3.31 12.44
C ALA A 312 19.09 4.56 13.18
N LEU A 313 19.72 4.39 14.35
CA LEU A 313 20.33 5.49 15.13
C LEU A 313 21.53 6.12 14.41
N HIS A 314 22.28 5.35 13.61
CA HIS A 314 23.35 5.88 12.75
C HIS A 314 22.82 6.80 11.64
N LEU A 315 21.59 6.58 11.17
CA LEU A 315 20.94 7.46 10.20
C LEU A 315 20.33 8.71 10.88
N ALA A 316 20.11 8.65 12.21
CA ALA A 316 19.30 9.60 12.94
C ALA A 316 19.81 11.05 12.92
N ASN A 317 18.89 11.96 12.56
CA ASN A 317 18.94 13.39 12.85
C ASN A 317 17.89 13.73 13.94
N ALA A 318 17.85 14.98 14.38
CA ALA A 318 16.93 15.40 15.44
C ALA A 318 15.44 15.20 15.06
N LYS A 319 15.06 15.51 13.82
CA LYS A 319 13.67 15.38 13.35
C LYS A 319 13.23 13.90 13.25
N PHE A 320 14.15 13.01 12.93
CA PHE A 320 13.89 11.57 12.88
C PHE A 320 13.73 10.98 14.29
N LEU A 321 14.51 11.41 15.29
CA LEU A 321 14.34 11.01 16.69
C LEU A 321 13.03 11.51 17.31
N LEU A 322 12.56 12.66 16.84
CA LEU A 322 11.32 13.29 17.28
C LEU A 322 10.10 12.91 16.43
N ALA A 323 10.29 12.12 15.36
CA ALA A 323 9.18 11.63 14.56
C ALA A 323 8.30 10.70 15.42
N THR A 324 6.98 10.78 15.22
CA THR A 324 6.01 10.04 16.03
C THR A 324 5.26 9.00 15.22
N SER A 325 4.97 7.86 15.84
CA SER A 325 3.99 6.88 15.39
C SER A 325 2.96 6.64 16.49
N TYR A 326 1.66 6.77 16.18
CA TYR A 326 0.58 6.81 17.19
C TYR A 326 0.90 7.73 18.38
N ASP A 327 1.32 8.97 18.10
CA ASP A 327 1.73 9.97 19.08
C ASP A 327 2.94 9.59 19.98
N ASN A 328 3.59 8.44 19.75
CA ASN A 328 4.80 8.06 20.48
C ASN A 328 6.03 8.44 19.66
N THR A 329 7.03 9.07 20.28
CA THR A 329 8.40 9.01 19.74
C THR A 329 9.01 7.64 20.04
N ALA A 330 10.10 7.27 19.36
CA ALA A 330 10.78 6.01 19.62
C ALA A 330 11.26 5.88 21.08
N LEU A 331 11.68 6.98 21.72
CA LEU A 331 12.07 7.00 23.14
C LEU A 331 10.87 6.70 24.06
N VAL A 332 9.74 7.38 23.83
CA VAL A 332 8.52 7.16 24.63
C VAL A 332 8.02 5.73 24.44
N LEU A 333 8.03 5.22 23.20
CA LEU A 333 7.67 3.85 22.90
C LEU A 333 8.58 2.85 23.62
N ALA A 334 9.90 3.01 23.56
CA ALA A 334 10.84 2.11 24.24
C ALA A 334 10.60 2.08 25.76
N CYS A 335 10.38 3.24 26.38
CA CYS A 335 10.06 3.31 27.81
C CYS A 335 8.71 2.66 28.12
N LYS A 336 7.68 2.91 27.30
CA LYS A 336 6.34 2.30 27.41
C LYS A 336 6.40 0.79 27.30
N LEU A 337 7.26 0.24 26.44
CA LEU A 337 7.45 -1.20 26.27
C LEU A 337 8.39 -1.83 27.31
N ALA A 338 8.80 -1.07 28.33
CA ALA A 338 9.81 -1.47 29.31
C ALA A 338 11.15 -1.92 28.69
N ASP A 339 11.45 -1.47 27.45
CA ASP A 339 12.73 -1.72 26.79
C ASP A 339 13.76 -0.68 27.23
N LYS A 340 14.27 -0.89 28.45
CA LYS A 340 15.25 -0.01 29.07
C LYS A 340 16.52 0.16 28.22
N GLN A 341 16.99 -0.93 27.59
CA GLN A 341 18.22 -0.89 26.80
C GLN A 341 18.06 -0.04 25.54
N SER A 342 16.98 -0.24 24.78
CA SER A 342 16.68 0.59 23.61
C SER A 342 16.44 2.04 24.01
N ALA A 343 15.74 2.28 25.14
CA ALA A 343 15.51 3.63 25.65
C ALA A 343 16.83 4.37 25.96
N GLN A 344 17.80 3.70 26.60
CA GLN A 344 19.12 4.28 26.87
C GLN A 344 19.90 4.62 25.58
N LEU A 345 19.87 3.74 24.57
CA LEU A 345 20.52 3.99 23.27
C LEU A 345 19.88 5.15 22.50
N ILE A 346 18.55 5.25 22.53
CA ILE A 346 17.84 6.37 21.90
C ILE A 346 18.12 7.67 22.65
N LEU A 347 18.09 7.63 23.98
CA LEU A 347 18.35 8.78 24.84
C LEU A 347 19.77 9.32 24.65
N SER A 348 20.79 8.46 24.58
CA SER A 348 22.16 8.89 24.34
C SER A 348 22.28 9.64 23.02
N ARG A 349 21.67 9.10 21.95
CA ARG A 349 21.67 9.75 20.64
C ARG A 349 20.87 11.06 20.62
N MET A 350 19.75 11.11 21.34
CA MET A 350 18.98 12.35 21.53
C MET A 350 19.79 13.43 22.25
N ARG A 351 20.57 13.06 23.28
CA ARG A 351 21.45 13.99 24.00
C ARG A 351 22.57 14.54 23.09
N GLU A 352 23.19 13.68 22.30
CA GLU A 352 24.23 14.09 21.33
C GLU A 352 23.72 15.14 20.34
N LEU A 353 22.45 15.00 19.93
CA LEU A 353 21.81 15.89 18.96
C LEU A 353 20.98 17.02 19.61
N GLY A 354 21.02 17.15 20.94
CA GLY A 354 20.30 18.20 21.68
C GLY A 354 18.77 18.14 21.53
N CYS A 355 18.19 16.95 21.38
CA CYS A 355 16.75 16.76 21.21
C CYS A 355 15.99 16.92 22.52
N ASP A 356 14.76 17.44 22.44
CA ASP A 356 13.85 17.49 23.59
C ASP A 356 13.32 16.08 23.93
N VAL A 357 13.45 15.70 25.20
CA VAL A 357 13.02 14.39 25.74
C VAL A 357 11.63 14.43 26.38
N ASN A 358 10.96 15.59 26.38
CA ASN A 358 9.67 15.81 27.04
C ASN A 358 8.44 15.52 26.16
N GLN A 359 8.65 14.90 24.99
CA GLN A 359 7.55 14.42 24.16
C GLN A 359 6.70 13.41 24.95
N ALA A 360 5.39 13.47 24.73
CA ALA A 360 4.41 12.68 25.46
C ALA A 360 3.56 11.89 24.47
N ASP A 361 3.10 10.72 24.89
CA ASP A 361 2.14 9.92 24.12
C ASP A 361 0.71 10.50 24.15
N HIS A 362 -0.23 9.79 23.53
CA HIS A 362 -1.64 10.14 23.48
C HIS A 362 -2.29 10.32 24.88
N HIS A 363 -1.72 9.70 25.93
CA HIS A 363 -2.19 9.85 27.32
C HIS A 363 -1.38 10.88 28.11
N GLY A 364 -0.56 11.69 27.44
CA GLY A 364 0.29 12.68 28.10
C GLY A 364 1.42 12.06 28.92
N MET A 365 1.70 10.76 28.77
CA MET A 365 2.79 10.09 29.46
C MET A 365 4.09 10.34 28.70
N THR A 366 5.07 10.94 29.37
CA THR A 366 6.43 11.12 28.84
C THR A 366 7.31 9.89 29.12
N ALA A 367 8.50 9.84 28.52
CA ALA A 367 9.50 8.81 28.81
C ALA A 367 9.78 8.69 30.33
N LEU A 368 9.82 9.81 31.06
CA LEU A 368 10.06 9.82 32.51
C LEU A 368 8.89 9.23 33.31
N HIS A 369 7.64 9.43 32.86
CA HIS A 369 6.50 8.77 33.50
C HIS A 369 6.61 7.24 33.40
N TRP A 370 6.93 6.73 32.21
CA TRP A 370 7.10 5.30 31.97
C TRP A 370 8.31 4.72 32.73
N ALA A 371 9.45 5.40 32.73
CA ALA A 371 10.62 4.97 33.49
C ALA A 371 10.32 4.86 35.00
N ARG A 372 9.58 5.82 35.56
CA ARG A 372 9.16 5.80 36.96
C ARG A 372 8.11 4.72 37.26
N PHE A 373 7.18 4.48 36.34
CA PHE A 373 6.20 3.39 36.46
C PHE A 373 6.88 2.01 36.57
N TYR A 374 7.95 1.78 35.81
CA TYR A 374 8.71 0.53 35.84
C TYR A 374 9.86 0.51 36.86
N HIS A 375 10.00 1.53 37.71
CA HIS A 375 11.10 1.63 38.70
C HIS A 375 12.51 1.56 38.06
N PHE A 376 12.67 2.11 36.86
CA PHE A 376 13.96 2.22 36.20
C PHE A 376 14.68 3.51 36.64
N ASP A 377 15.14 3.54 37.89
CA ASP A 377 15.68 4.74 38.53
C ASP A 377 16.93 5.31 37.87
N ASP A 378 17.79 4.45 37.32
CA ASP A 378 18.95 4.86 36.54
C ASP A 378 18.54 5.53 35.22
N LEU A 379 17.61 4.93 34.47
CA LEU A 379 17.05 5.55 33.27
C LEU A 379 16.32 6.87 33.60
N ALA A 380 15.57 6.92 34.71
CA ALA A 380 14.91 8.14 35.17
C ALA A 380 15.93 9.24 35.48
N THR A 381 17.05 8.89 36.12
CA THR A 381 18.16 9.81 36.40
C THR A 381 18.81 10.30 35.11
N GLU A 382 19.06 9.41 34.14
CA GLU A 382 19.58 9.77 32.83
C GLU A 382 18.64 10.71 32.05
N LEU A 383 17.33 10.45 32.10
CA LEU A 383 16.30 11.29 31.49
C LEU A 383 16.27 12.69 32.11
N ILE A 384 16.32 12.79 33.45
CA ILE A 384 16.37 14.08 34.16
C ILE A 384 17.65 14.83 33.78
N ALA A 385 18.79 14.14 33.73
CA ALA A 385 20.05 14.73 33.28
C ALA A 385 20.01 15.21 31.80
N ALA A 386 19.14 14.61 30.98
CA ALA A 386 18.85 15.03 29.62
C ALA A 386 17.79 16.16 29.51
N GLY A 387 17.28 16.66 30.63
CA GLY A 387 16.29 17.75 30.67
C GLY A 387 14.83 17.30 30.71
N ALA A 388 14.55 16.05 31.12
CA ALA A 388 13.19 15.60 31.37
C ALA A 388 12.56 16.34 32.58
N LYS A 389 11.32 16.78 32.40
CA LYS A 389 10.55 17.59 33.36
C LYS A 389 9.66 16.71 34.23
N GLU A 390 9.88 16.77 35.53
CA GLU A 390 9.13 15.98 36.52
C GLU A 390 7.71 16.53 36.75
N GLU A 391 7.47 17.81 36.46
CA GLU A 391 6.21 18.52 36.71
C GLU A 391 5.13 18.29 35.66
N LEU A 392 5.50 17.73 34.50
CA LEU A 392 4.54 17.40 33.43
C LEU A 392 3.52 16.37 33.93
N LYS A 393 2.27 16.51 33.47
CA LYS A 393 1.15 15.67 33.90
C LYS A 393 0.57 14.91 32.73
N ALA A 394 0.29 13.63 32.95
CA ALA A 394 -0.52 12.79 32.07
C ALA A 394 -1.99 13.24 32.07
N THR A 395 -2.80 12.66 31.17
CA THR A 395 -4.23 12.97 31.00
C THR A 395 -5.06 12.74 32.27
N ASN A 396 -4.62 11.83 33.13
CA ASN A 396 -5.22 11.58 34.45
C ASN A 396 -4.79 12.61 35.54
N GLY A 397 -4.04 13.64 35.16
CA GLY A 397 -3.55 14.71 36.03
C GLY A 397 -2.36 14.33 36.92
N LYS A 398 -1.78 13.13 36.73
CA LYS A 398 -0.66 12.61 37.53
C LYS A 398 0.67 12.90 36.86
N ASN A 399 1.69 13.20 37.66
CA ASN A 399 3.06 13.41 37.21
C ASN A 399 3.92 12.16 37.42
N SER A 400 5.16 12.19 36.93
CA SER A 400 6.11 11.05 37.04
C SER A 400 6.32 10.56 38.48
N ILE A 401 6.34 11.46 39.47
CA ILE A 401 6.50 11.12 40.90
C ILE A 401 5.34 10.24 41.40
N TYR A 402 4.11 10.49 40.95
CA TYR A 402 2.97 9.64 41.31
C TYR A 402 3.20 8.19 40.87
N PHE A 403 3.67 7.98 39.63
CA PHE A 403 3.91 6.63 39.09
C PHE A 403 5.04 5.89 39.81
N SER A 404 6.01 6.61 40.38
CA SER A 404 7.07 6.01 41.22
C SER A 404 6.57 5.56 42.60
N LYS A 405 5.61 6.29 43.18
CA LYS A 405 5.16 6.07 44.58
C LYS A 405 3.88 5.24 44.69
N HIS A 406 3.05 5.21 43.66
CA HIS A 406 1.77 4.53 43.68
C HIS A 406 1.97 3.00 43.66
N GLN A 407 1.35 2.30 44.61
CA GLN A 407 1.31 0.84 44.60
C GLN A 407 0.25 0.38 43.60
N PHE A 408 0.69 0.02 42.40
CA PHE A 408 -0.20 -0.54 41.38
C PHE A 408 -0.66 -1.94 41.77
N ILE A 409 -1.98 -2.14 41.79
CA ILE A 409 -2.63 -3.41 42.11
C ILE A 409 -3.47 -3.90 40.93
N LEU A 410 -3.95 -5.15 40.98
CA LEU A 410 -4.81 -5.72 39.93
C LEU A 410 -6.05 -4.86 39.58
N ALA A 411 -6.56 -4.07 40.54
CA ALA A 411 -7.69 -3.18 40.32
C ALA A 411 -7.37 -2.01 39.38
N ASP A 412 -6.12 -1.53 39.35
CA ASP A 412 -5.69 -0.46 38.44
C ASP A 412 -5.67 -0.92 36.97
N PHE A 413 -5.48 -2.22 36.77
CA PHE A 413 -5.54 -2.92 35.49
C PHE A 413 -6.87 -3.63 35.29
N LYS A 414 -7.98 -3.02 35.71
CA LYS A 414 -9.31 -3.53 35.40
C LYS A 414 -9.85 -2.85 34.14
N ILE A 415 -10.38 -3.65 33.23
CA ILE A 415 -11.11 -3.16 32.05
C ILE A 415 -12.38 -2.46 32.54
N GLU A 416 -12.58 -1.23 32.10
CA GLU A 416 -13.78 -0.43 32.40
C GLU A 416 -15.02 -1.11 31.81
N GLY A 417 -16.12 -1.18 32.57
CA GLY A 417 -17.39 -1.77 32.12
C GLY A 417 -17.50 -3.30 32.23
N GLY A 418 -16.42 -4.03 32.51
CA GLY A 418 -16.46 -5.50 32.73
C GLY A 418 -16.88 -6.34 31.52
N SER A 419 -16.99 -5.73 30.34
CA SER A 419 -17.45 -6.33 29.09
C SER A 419 -16.35 -7.12 28.37
N GLU A 420 -16.78 -8.04 27.48
CA GLU A 420 -15.92 -8.64 26.45
C GLU A 420 -15.29 -7.53 25.60
N ILE A 421 -14.01 -7.68 25.25
CA ILE A 421 -13.31 -6.76 24.34
C ILE A 421 -13.91 -6.93 22.95
N ILE A 422 -14.69 -5.95 22.50
CA ILE A 422 -15.28 -5.93 21.17
C ILE A 422 -14.57 -4.80 20.41
N GLU A 423 -13.97 -5.14 19.27
CA GLU A 423 -13.47 -4.18 18.25
C GLU A 423 -12.46 -3.14 18.76
N ASP A 424 -11.30 -3.61 19.23
CA ASP A 424 -10.08 -2.82 19.54
C ASP A 424 -10.26 -1.63 20.50
N ASN A 425 -11.45 -1.47 21.08
CA ASN A 425 -11.84 -0.34 21.91
C ASN A 425 -12.17 -0.83 23.33
N PHE A 426 -11.14 -0.89 24.17
CA PHE A 426 -11.31 -1.00 25.62
C PHE A 426 -10.48 0.09 26.29
N LYS A 427 -10.84 0.41 27.53
CA LYS A 427 -10.08 1.33 28.39
C LYS A 427 -9.87 0.68 29.74
N LEU A 428 -8.68 0.84 30.31
CA LEU A 428 -8.47 0.52 31.71
C LEU A 428 -9.03 1.65 32.56
N HIS A 429 -9.42 1.34 33.80
CA HIS A 429 -9.87 2.36 34.75
C HIS A 429 -8.85 3.49 34.90
N ASN A 430 -7.55 3.15 34.95
CA ASN A 430 -6.50 4.13 34.73
C ASN A 430 -6.18 4.23 33.24
N CYS A 431 -6.81 5.20 32.57
CA CYS A 431 -6.69 5.37 31.12
C CYS A 431 -5.25 5.49 30.62
N ALA A 432 -4.35 6.09 31.41
CA ALA A 432 -2.93 6.25 31.06
C ALA A 432 -2.17 4.92 30.91
N LEU A 433 -2.70 3.83 31.49
CA LEU A 433 -2.13 2.47 31.39
C LEU A 433 -2.81 1.64 30.29
N THR A 434 -3.75 2.20 29.52
CA THR A 434 -4.49 1.43 28.52
C THR A 434 -3.57 0.91 27.42
N ASP A 435 -2.62 1.72 26.96
CA ASP A 435 -1.76 1.37 25.82
C ASP A 435 -0.80 0.21 26.11
N ILE A 436 -0.28 0.10 27.34
CA ILE A 436 0.64 -0.99 27.70
C ILE A 436 -0.04 -2.35 27.62
N ALA A 437 -1.37 -2.39 27.67
CA ALA A 437 -2.12 -3.61 27.50
C ALA A 437 -2.00 -4.15 26.05
N PHE A 438 -1.99 -3.28 25.02
CA PHE A 438 -1.83 -3.69 23.62
C PHE A 438 -0.44 -4.22 23.25
N HIS A 439 0.57 -3.97 24.10
CA HIS A 439 1.95 -4.40 23.86
C HIS A 439 2.51 -5.24 25.01
N ALA A 440 1.61 -5.87 25.74
CA ALA A 440 1.93 -6.48 27.00
C ALA A 440 2.87 -7.70 26.83
N GLU A 441 2.80 -8.40 25.69
CA GLU A 441 3.77 -9.44 25.31
C GLU A 441 5.20 -8.91 25.22
N LYS A 442 5.38 -7.74 24.61
CA LYS A 442 6.69 -7.11 24.46
C LYS A 442 7.22 -6.68 25.81
N ILE A 443 6.35 -6.10 26.64
CA ILE A 443 6.67 -5.71 28.02
C ILE A 443 7.10 -6.93 28.84
N ALA A 444 6.38 -8.05 28.80
CA ALA A 444 6.79 -9.23 29.56
C ALA A 444 8.09 -9.85 29.06
N LEU A 445 8.35 -9.84 27.75
CA LEU A 445 9.64 -10.29 27.23
C LEU A 445 10.78 -9.38 27.69
N ASN A 446 10.57 -8.06 27.70
CA ASN A 446 11.58 -7.08 28.16
C ASN A 446 11.82 -7.16 29.67
N LEU A 447 10.76 -7.35 30.46
CA LEU A 447 10.83 -7.54 31.91
C LEU A 447 11.18 -8.97 32.34
N LYS A 448 11.34 -9.90 31.38
CA LYS A 448 11.62 -11.33 31.61
C LYS A 448 10.56 -12.04 32.46
N LEU A 449 9.29 -11.66 32.30
CA LEU A 449 8.13 -12.31 32.93
C LEU A 449 7.67 -13.57 32.17
N THR A 450 8.18 -13.74 30.95
CA THR A 450 7.92 -14.85 30.03
C THR A 450 9.11 -15.05 29.08
N ASN A 451 9.05 -16.06 28.22
CA ASN A 451 10.01 -16.31 27.15
C ASN A 451 9.29 -16.40 25.79
N SER A 452 10.06 -16.39 24.70
CA SER A 452 9.50 -16.39 23.35
C SER A 452 8.66 -17.65 23.07
N ASP A 453 9.05 -18.79 23.63
CA ASP A 453 8.37 -20.07 23.39
C ASP A 453 6.98 -20.07 24.06
N GLU A 454 6.88 -19.60 25.31
CA GLU A 454 5.60 -19.47 26.04
C GLU A 454 4.63 -18.52 25.31
N VAL A 455 5.13 -17.43 24.73
CA VAL A 455 4.31 -16.50 23.93
C VAL A 455 3.85 -17.16 22.63
N MET A 456 4.74 -17.87 21.93
CA MET A 456 4.42 -18.55 20.68
C MET A 456 3.42 -19.70 20.91
N ASP A 457 3.58 -20.48 21.97
CA ASP A 457 2.65 -21.54 22.35
C ASP A 457 1.26 -20.97 22.68
N LEU A 458 1.21 -19.83 23.39
CA LEU A 458 -0.02 -19.12 23.71
C LEU A 458 -0.75 -18.63 22.45
N TYR A 459 -0.01 -18.16 21.44
CA TYR A 459 -0.61 -17.72 20.16
C TYR A 459 -1.02 -18.89 19.27
N GLN A 460 -0.20 -19.94 19.18
CA GLN A 460 -0.51 -21.11 18.36
C GLN A 460 -1.71 -21.90 18.90
N SER A 461 -1.91 -21.90 20.22
CA SER A 461 -3.04 -22.58 20.86
C SER A 461 -4.39 -21.87 20.69
N ASP A 462 -4.42 -20.65 20.14
CA ASP A 462 -5.65 -19.88 19.89
C ASP A 462 -5.69 -19.36 18.44
N GLU A 463 -6.57 -19.94 17.61
CA GLU A 463 -6.73 -19.56 16.19
C GLU A 463 -7.04 -18.08 16.00
N ARG A 464 -7.75 -17.44 16.94
CA ARG A 464 -8.12 -16.04 16.81
C ARG A 464 -6.98 -15.10 17.18
N ALA A 465 -6.07 -15.54 18.05
CA ALA A 465 -4.84 -14.82 18.39
C ALA A 465 -3.82 -14.83 17.24
N GLN A 466 -3.84 -15.86 16.39
CA GLN A 466 -3.03 -15.90 15.17
C GLN A 466 -3.48 -14.86 14.14
N ILE A 467 -4.74 -14.42 14.21
CA ILE A 467 -5.35 -13.54 13.19
C ILE A 467 -5.55 -12.10 13.70
N ARG A 468 -5.81 -11.90 15.01
CA ARG A 468 -6.15 -10.57 15.55
C ARG A 468 -5.35 -10.20 16.79
N THR A 469 -4.81 -8.98 16.77
CA THR A 469 -4.04 -8.35 17.86
C THR A 469 -4.84 -8.19 19.15
N SER A 470 -6.13 -7.83 19.06
CA SER A 470 -7.01 -7.72 20.24
C SER A 470 -7.21 -9.05 21.00
N ASN A 471 -7.16 -10.19 20.31
CA ASN A 471 -7.25 -11.49 20.98
C ASN A 471 -5.93 -11.87 21.65
N ARG A 472 -4.79 -11.54 21.03
CA ARG A 472 -3.46 -11.68 21.66
C ARG A 472 -3.38 -10.87 22.95
N PHE A 473 -3.90 -9.65 22.93
CA PHE A 473 -4.05 -8.82 24.12
C PHE A 473 -4.82 -9.56 25.23
N TYR A 474 -6.02 -10.07 24.95
CA TYR A 474 -6.85 -10.71 25.98
C TYR A 474 -6.16 -11.93 26.62
N LEU A 475 -5.58 -12.79 25.79
CA LEU A 475 -4.83 -13.96 26.26
C LEU A 475 -3.65 -13.54 27.14
N PHE A 476 -2.95 -12.49 26.70
CA PHE A 476 -1.82 -11.97 27.44
C PHE A 476 -2.25 -11.36 28.79
N PHE A 477 -3.25 -10.50 28.77
CA PHE A 477 -3.73 -9.80 29.96
C PHE A 477 -4.28 -10.76 31.02
N LYS A 478 -4.93 -11.84 30.59
CA LYS A 478 -5.38 -12.90 31.51
C LYS A 478 -4.20 -13.62 32.17
N THR A 479 -3.14 -13.89 31.40
CA THR A 479 -2.04 -14.77 31.81
C THR A 479 -0.96 -14.04 32.61
N PHE A 480 -0.58 -12.84 32.17
CA PHE A 480 0.64 -12.18 32.64
C PHE A 480 0.40 -10.91 33.47
N ARG A 481 -0.83 -10.37 33.49
CA ARG A 481 -1.16 -9.21 34.35
C ARG A 481 -0.83 -9.44 35.83
N PRO A 482 -1.12 -10.62 36.45
CA PRO A 482 -0.69 -10.88 37.82
C PRO A 482 0.84 -10.86 37.95
N ARG A 483 1.56 -11.44 36.99
CA ARG A 483 3.04 -11.45 37.00
C ARG A 483 3.62 -10.04 36.93
N LEU A 484 3.00 -9.14 36.17
CA LEU A 484 3.40 -7.73 36.09
C LEU A 484 3.19 -7.01 37.44
N VAL A 485 2.04 -7.20 38.09
CA VAL A 485 1.77 -6.59 39.41
C VAL A 485 2.75 -7.11 40.46
N ASP A 486 2.97 -8.41 40.54
CA ASP A 486 3.95 -9.02 41.45
C ASP A 486 5.37 -8.51 41.18
N TRP A 487 5.71 -8.28 39.91
CA TRP A 487 7.00 -7.72 39.53
C TRP A 487 7.15 -6.27 39.98
N LEU A 488 6.15 -5.43 39.75
CA LEU A 488 6.14 -4.02 40.18
C LEU A 488 6.27 -3.90 41.70
N GLU A 489 5.59 -4.77 42.45
CA GLU A 489 5.70 -4.81 43.91
C GLU A 489 7.13 -5.13 44.36
N LYS A 490 7.77 -6.14 43.76
CA LYS A 490 9.16 -6.50 44.06
C LYS A 490 10.15 -5.38 43.74
N GLN A 491 9.97 -4.67 42.61
CA GLN A 491 10.84 -3.53 42.29
C GLN A 491 10.73 -2.43 43.35
N ARG A 492 9.51 -2.07 43.72
CA ARG A 492 9.26 -1.08 44.78
C ARG A 492 9.93 -1.46 46.10
N GLU A 493 9.83 -2.73 46.51
CA GLU A 493 10.49 -3.21 47.74
C GLU A 493 12.01 -3.07 47.70
N MET A 494 12.64 -3.35 46.55
CA MET A 494 14.07 -3.16 46.36
C MET A 494 14.47 -1.68 46.46
N ASP A 495 13.70 -0.77 45.86
CA ASP A 495 13.95 0.68 45.93
C ASP A 495 13.86 1.20 47.38
N TYR A 496 12.88 0.73 48.15
CA TYR A 496 12.77 1.06 49.58
C TYR A 496 13.98 0.57 50.37
N GLN A 497 14.49 -0.63 50.09
CA GLN A 497 15.68 -1.15 50.78
C GLN A 497 16.94 -0.35 50.43
N VAL A 498 17.12 0.04 49.18
CA VAL A 498 18.27 0.84 48.72
C VAL A 498 18.24 2.25 49.32
N SER A 499 17.07 2.91 49.34
CA SER A 499 16.92 4.25 49.92
C SER A 499 17.16 4.29 51.44
N HIS A 500 16.78 3.22 52.17
CA HIS A 500 17.07 3.10 53.60
C HIS A 500 18.53 2.75 53.93
N GLN A 501 19.27 2.16 53.00
CA GLN A 501 20.71 1.90 53.16
C GLN A 501 21.59 3.11 52.77
N ALA A 502 21.08 4.02 51.95
CA ALA A 502 21.82 5.19 51.44
C ALA A 502 21.78 6.44 52.35
N THR A 503 21.06 6.41 53.48
CA THR A 503 21.10 7.48 54.51
C THR A 503 22.19 7.16 55.56
N PRO A 504 23.36 7.85 55.57
CA PRO A 504 24.32 7.70 56.66
C PRO A 504 23.79 8.45 57.90
N SER A 505 24.05 7.85 59.06
CA SER A 505 23.76 8.38 60.41
C SER A 505 24.52 9.66 60.71
#